data_AF-A0A256IA04-F1
#
_entry.id   AF-A0A256IA04-F1
#
_cell.length_a   1.000
_cell.length_b   1.000
_cell.length_c   1.000
_cell.angle_alpha   90.00
_cell.angle_beta   90.00
_cell.angle_gamma   90.00
#
_symmetry.space_group_name_H-M   'P 1'
#
loop_
_entity.id
_entity.type
_entity.pdbx_description
1 polymer ?
#
loop_
_entity_poly.entity_id
_entity_poly.type
_entity_poly.pdbx_seq_one_letter_code
_entity_poly.pdbx_strand_id
1 'polypeptide(L)'
;MVKSTVRFPESVVGEIESLVESGQFESKSEFYRFSTDNVLNQVLDDYEPETIDYEQIREEVMPQAERELGADADADHPPFFESVAFVRKLALRGNVSDAEDFIDHQYVPGDRHAVLLEELLRLYRDETAPAPRQAPPDREPRAAPEERQH
;
A
#
# COMPACT_ATOMS: atom_id res chain seq x y z
N MET A 1 32.71 2.23 22.19
CA MET A 1 32.15 0.86 22.23
C MET A 1 32.51 0.16 23.52
N VAL A 2 31.51 -0.39 24.21
CA VAL A 2 31.66 -1.29 25.36
C VAL A 2 31.63 -2.75 24.88
N LYS A 3 32.38 -3.64 25.53
CA LYS A 3 32.46 -5.05 25.14
C LYS A 3 31.48 -5.88 25.97
N SER A 4 30.49 -6.48 25.31
CA SER A 4 29.61 -7.51 25.88
C SER A 4 29.93 -8.87 25.26
N THR A 5 29.76 -9.97 26.00
CA THR A 5 29.97 -11.34 25.48
C THR A 5 28.66 -12.12 25.60
N VAL A 6 28.18 -12.61 24.45
CA VAL A 6 26.93 -13.36 24.31
C VAL A 6 27.25 -14.76 23.77
N ARG A 7 26.42 -15.74 24.11
CA ARG A 7 26.55 -17.13 23.63
C ARG A 7 25.47 -17.40 22.60
N PHE A 8 25.86 -18.04 21.49
CA PHE A 8 24.96 -18.45 20.41
C PHE A 8 25.11 -19.95 20.14
N PRO A 9 24.06 -20.64 19.66
CA PRO A 9 24.18 -21.98 19.11
C PRO A 9 25.18 -22.02 17.95
N GLU A 10 25.92 -23.11 17.79
CA GLU A 10 26.90 -23.27 16.69
C GLU A 10 26.26 -23.10 15.31
N SER A 11 25.03 -23.61 15.13
CA SER A 11 24.28 -23.43 13.88
C SER A 11 24.09 -21.96 13.52
N VAL A 12 23.72 -21.13 14.49
CA VAL A 12 23.53 -19.69 14.29
C VAL A 12 24.86 -19.01 13.96
N VAL A 13 25.95 -19.40 14.63
CA VAL A 13 27.28 -18.86 14.34
C VAL A 13 27.72 -19.19 12.91
N GLY A 14 27.41 -20.40 12.43
CA GLY A 14 27.72 -20.82 11.06
C GLY A 14 26.96 -20.01 10.00
N GLU A 15 25.70 -19.67 10.24
CA GLU A 15 24.94 -18.78 9.34
C GLU A 15 25.55 -17.37 9.31
N ILE A 16 25.93 -16.83 10.47
CA ILE A 16 26.58 -15.51 10.55
C ILE A 16 27.93 -15.52 9.83
N GLU A 17 28.73 -16.58 9.99
CA GLU A 17 29.97 -16.76 9.24
C GLU A 17 29.73 -16.78 7.73
N SER A 18 28.71 -17.51 7.28
CA SER A 18 28.35 -17.59 5.86
C SER A 18 27.98 -16.22 5.27
N LEU A 19 27.25 -15.37 6.03
CA LEU A 19 26.90 -14.02 5.60
C LEU A 19 28.14 -13.12 5.46
N VAL A 20 29.07 -13.20 6.40
CA VAL A 20 30.36 -12.47 6.33
C VAL A 20 31.21 -12.97 5.17
N GLU A 21 31.32 -14.28 4.97
CA GLU A 21 32.07 -14.89 3.88
C GLU A 21 31.49 -14.54 2.51
N SER A 22 30.16 -14.38 2.42
CA SER A 22 29.48 -13.94 1.19
C SER A 22 29.70 -12.45 0.87
N GLY A 23 30.34 -11.69 1.77
CA GLY A 23 30.62 -10.27 1.60
C GLY A 23 29.43 -9.34 1.88
N GLN A 24 28.33 -9.86 2.43
CA GLN A 24 27.18 -9.05 2.86
C GLN A 24 27.47 -8.23 4.12
N PHE A 25 28.44 -8.66 4.91
CA PHE A 25 28.96 -7.95 6.07
C PHE A 25 30.48 -8.03 6.08
N GLU A 26 31.17 -6.96 6.45
CA GLU A 26 32.63 -6.90 6.56
C GLU A 26 33.15 -7.76 7.73
N SER A 27 32.34 -7.89 8.79
CA SER A 27 32.72 -8.65 9.97
C SER A 27 31.53 -9.10 10.81
N LYS A 28 31.74 -10.11 11.67
CA LYS A 28 30.74 -10.51 12.67
C LYS A 28 30.34 -9.35 13.60
N SER A 29 31.29 -8.46 13.91
CA SER A 29 31.00 -7.32 14.78
C SER A 29 30.06 -6.33 14.11
N GLU A 30 30.18 -6.15 12.80
CA GLU A 30 29.24 -5.35 12.02
C GLU A 30 27.87 -5.98 11.98
N PHE A 31 27.77 -7.28 11.68
CA PHE A 31 26.52 -8.02 11.73
C PHE A 31 25.79 -7.83 13.07
N TYR A 32 26.50 -7.95 14.20
CA TYR A 32 25.89 -7.79 15.53
C TYR A 32 25.43 -6.36 15.81
N ARG A 33 26.21 -5.35 15.41
CA ARG A 33 25.81 -3.93 15.57
C ARG A 33 24.57 -3.64 14.73
N PHE A 34 24.62 -3.99 13.44
CA PHE A 34 23.52 -3.80 12.51
C PHE A 34 22.25 -4.51 12.99
N SER A 35 22.36 -5.78 13.39
CA SER A 35 21.22 -6.57 13.85
C SER A 35 20.61 -5.97 15.12
N THR A 36 21.43 -5.47 16.04
CA THR A 36 20.96 -4.82 17.27
C THR A 36 20.25 -3.51 16.93
N ASP A 37 20.85 -2.66 16.11
CA ASP A 37 20.26 -1.39 15.70
C ASP A 37 18.98 -1.59 14.90
N ASN A 38 18.93 -2.58 14.02
CA ASN A 38 17.74 -2.88 13.23
C ASN A 38 16.57 -3.31 14.11
N VAL A 39 16.82 -4.12 15.15
CA VAL A 39 15.77 -4.49 16.11
C VAL A 39 15.32 -3.28 16.93
N LEU A 40 16.26 -2.47 17.43
CA LEU A 40 15.91 -1.30 18.24
C LEU A 40 15.13 -0.25 17.44
N ASN A 41 15.52 0.00 16.19
CA ASN A 41 14.84 0.90 15.26
C ASN A 41 13.41 0.44 14.90
N GLN A 42 13.11 -0.85 15.02
CA GLN A 42 11.76 -1.39 14.79
C GLN A 42 10.90 -1.40 16.06
N VAL A 43 11.51 -1.46 17.23
CA VAL A 43 10.81 -1.61 18.52
C VAL A 43 10.59 -0.27 19.22
N LEU A 44 11.45 0.72 18.98
CA LEU A 44 11.42 2.01 19.64
C LEU A 44 11.12 3.12 18.63
N ASP A 45 10.11 3.94 18.93
CA ASP A 45 9.60 4.96 18.01
C ASP A 45 10.62 6.07 17.66
N ASP A 46 11.57 6.34 18.56
CA ASP A 46 12.54 7.45 18.45
C ASP A 46 14.01 6.95 18.54
N TYR A 47 14.28 5.71 18.14
CA TYR A 47 15.66 5.20 18.11
C TYR A 47 16.35 5.55 16.79
N GLU A 48 17.53 6.17 16.87
CA GLU A 48 18.40 6.41 15.72
C GLU A 48 19.54 5.38 15.70
N PRO A 49 19.67 4.56 14.63
CA PRO A 49 20.77 3.63 14.46
C PRO A 49 22.15 4.29 14.52
N GLU A 50 23.08 3.70 15.27
CA GLU A 50 24.48 4.16 15.36
C GLU A 50 25.43 3.43 14.40
N THR A 51 24.96 2.34 13.77
CA THR A 51 25.73 1.54 12.81
C THR A 51 26.05 2.38 11.58
N ILE A 52 27.33 2.39 11.21
CA ILE A 52 27.83 3.05 10.01
C ILE A 52 27.18 2.41 8.79
N ASP A 53 26.75 3.24 7.84
CA ASP A 53 26.10 2.83 6.59
C ASP A 53 24.86 1.94 6.80
N TYR A 54 24.15 2.12 7.92
CA TYR A 54 22.98 1.32 8.30
C TYR A 54 21.95 1.17 7.19
N GLU A 55 21.53 2.26 6.54
CA GLU A 55 20.51 2.19 5.48
C GLU A 55 21.02 1.44 4.25
N GLN A 56 22.30 1.58 3.90
CA GLN A 56 22.88 0.84 2.78
C GLN A 56 22.94 -0.65 3.09
N ILE A 57 23.45 -1.03 4.26
CA ILE A 57 23.51 -2.44 4.70
C ILE A 57 22.09 -3.02 4.77
N ARG A 58 21.11 -2.24 5.24
CA ARG A 58 19.70 -2.66 5.28
C ARG A 58 19.14 -2.94 3.90
N GLU A 59 19.38 -2.07 2.92
CA GLU A 59 18.91 -2.27 1.54
C GLU A 59 19.59 -3.47 0.87
N GLU A 60 20.86 -3.73 1.17
CA GLU A 60 21.64 -4.83 0.60
C GLU A 60 21.27 -6.19 1.19
N VAL A 61 21.09 -6.28 2.51
CA VAL A 61 20.84 -7.53 3.25
C VAL A 61 19.35 -7.86 3.35
N MET A 62 18.51 -6.83 3.41
CA MET A 62 17.06 -6.93 3.39
C MET A 62 16.53 -6.24 2.12
N PRO A 63 16.91 -6.71 0.92
CA PRO A 63 16.40 -6.14 -0.33
C PRO A 63 14.90 -6.28 -0.27
N GLN A 64 14.20 -5.16 -0.22
CA GLN A 64 12.77 -5.06 0.11
C GLN A 64 12.00 -6.32 -0.33
N ALA A 65 11.76 -7.25 0.61
CA ALA A 65 10.46 -7.88 0.62
C ALA A 65 9.52 -6.69 0.76
N GLU A 66 8.69 -6.48 -0.25
CA GLU A 66 7.74 -5.38 -0.35
C GLU A 66 7.25 -4.99 1.04
N ARG A 67 7.59 -3.76 1.42
CA ARG A 67 7.27 -3.12 2.69
C ARG A 67 5.94 -3.66 3.22
N GLU A 68 5.95 -4.23 4.42
CA GLU A 68 4.74 -4.45 5.20
C GLU A 68 4.09 -3.08 5.48
N LEU A 69 3.23 -2.65 4.55
CA LEU A 69 2.12 -1.74 4.81
C LEU A 69 0.88 -2.63 4.73
N GLY A 70 0.51 -3.18 5.89
CA GLY A 70 -0.69 -4.01 6.06
C GLY A 70 -0.46 -5.51 6.01
N ALA A 71 0.64 -6.03 6.58
CA ALA A 71 0.82 -7.47 6.78
C ALA A 71 -0.17 -8.01 7.84
N ASP A 72 -1.41 -8.20 7.42
CA ASP A 72 -2.19 -9.35 7.83
C ASP A 72 -1.67 -10.52 6.98
N ALA A 73 -0.57 -11.13 7.42
CA ALA A 73 -0.04 -12.35 6.81
C ALA A 73 -0.98 -13.56 7.02
N ASP A 74 -2.06 -13.38 7.80
CA ASP A 74 -3.10 -14.36 8.10
C ASP A 74 -4.47 -14.03 7.47
N ALA A 75 -4.57 -12.98 6.64
CA ALA A 75 -5.82 -12.66 5.95
C ALA A 75 -5.97 -13.45 4.64
N ASP A 76 -7.15 -14.04 4.45
CA ASP A 76 -7.56 -14.77 3.25
C ASP A 76 -7.71 -13.89 1.98
N HIS A 77 -7.12 -12.68 1.94
CA HIS A 77 -7.28 -11.71 0.85
C HIS A 77 -5.93 -11.27 0.23
N PRO A 78 -5.91 -10.87 -1.06
CA PRO A 78 -4.69 -10.43 -1.75
C PRO A 78 -3.97 -9.28 -1.03
N PRO A 79 -2.64 -9.13 -1.27
CA PRO A 79 -1.90 -7.95 -0.82
C PRO A 79 -2.60 -6.66 -1.24
N PHE A 80 -2.64 -5.67 -0.34
CA PHE A 80 -3.47 -4.47 -0.54
C PHE A 80 -3.22 -3.75 -1.87
N PHE A 81 -1.97 -3.61 -2.30
CA PHE A 81 -1.66 -2.93 -3.56
C PHE A 81 -2.08 -3.73 -4.81
N GLU A 82 -2.18 -5.06 -4.73
CA GLU A 82 -2.75 -5.87 -5.81
C GLU A 82 -4.27 -5.61 -5.93
N SER A 83 -4.97 -5.55 -4.79
CA SER A 83 -6.38 -5.16 -4.72
C SER A 83 -6.61 -3.77 -5.31
N VAL A 84 -5.74 -2.80 -5.02
CA VAL A 84 -5.79 -1.45 -5.63
C VAL A 84 -5.65 -1.51 -7.15
N ALA A 85 -4.66 -2.25 -7.66
CA ALA A 85 -4.45 -2.37 -9.10
C ALA A 85 -5.64 -3.04 -9.81
N PHE A 86 -6.23 -4.05 -9.17
CA PHE A 86 -7.38 -4.78 -9.69
C PHE A 86 -8.65 -3.92 -9.72
N VAL A 87 -9.02 -3.30 -8.60
CA VAL A 87 -10.17 -2.39 -8.48
C VAL A 87 -10.05 -1.24 -9.48
N ARG A 88 -8.87 -0.62 -9.59
CA ARG A 88 -8.61 0.44 -10.56
C ARG A 88 -8.83 -0.01 -12.00
N LYS A 89 -8.40 -1.23 -12.36
CA LYS A 89 -8.57 -1.79 -13.70
C LYS A 89 -10.05 -2.02 -14.03
N LEU A 90 -10.85 -2.49 -13.07
CA LEU A 90 -12.29 -2.64 -13.23
C LEU A 90 -12.99 -1.29 -13.36
N ALA A 91 -12.64 -0.33 -12.50
CA ALA A 91 -13.17 1.02 -12.51
C ALA A 91 -12.93 1.72 -13.86
N LEU A 92 -11.70 1.68 -14.39
CA LEU A 92 -11.34 2.26 -15.70
C LEU A 92 -12.07 1.61 -16.88
N ARG A 93 -12.58 0.39 -16.71
CA ARG A 93 -13.38 -0.32 -17.72
C ARG A 93 -14.88 -0.07 -17.59
N GLY A 94 -15.30 0.69 -16.58
CA GLY A 94 -16.71 0.91 -16.25
C GLY A 94 -17.35 -0.26 -15.50
N ASN A 95 -16.58 -1.27 -15.09
CA ASN A 95 -17.06 -2.44 -14.35
C ASN A 95 -17.09 -2.15 -12.85
N VAL A 96 -17.86 -1.14 -12.46
CA VAL A 96 -17.88 -0.67 -11.06
C VAL A 96 -18.51 -1.69 -10.12
N SER A 97 -19.60 -2.36 -10.55
CA SER A 97 -20.27 -3.39 -9.76
C SER A 97 -19.34 -4.55 -9.42
N ASP A 98 -18.57 -5.04 -10.40
CA ASP A 98 -17.61 -6.14 -10.18
C ASP A 98 -16.51 -5.74 -9.18
N ALA A 99 -16.18 -4.45 -9.12
CA ALA A 99 -15.19 -3.93 -8.18
C ALA A 99 -15.75 -3.83 -6.75
N GLU A 100 -17.02 -3.43 -6.61
CA GLU A 100 -17.74 -3.45 -5.32
C GLU A 100 -17.87 -4.88 -4.80
N ASP A 101 -18.30 -5.81 -5.66
CA ASP A 101 -18.40 -7.23 -5.30
C ASP A 101 -17.04 -7.78 -4.85
N PHE A 102 -15.94 -7.45 -5.54
CA PHE A 102 -14.61 -7.85 -5.11
C PHE A 102 -14.27 -7.34 -3.69
N ILE A 103 -14.56 -6.07 -3.39
CA ILE A 103 -14.26 -5.49 -2.07
C ILE A 103 -15.09 -6.20 -0.99
N ASP A 104 -16.39 -6.38 -1.20
CA ASP A 104 -17.31 -7.01 -0.24
C ASP A 104 -16.95 -8.48 0.06
N HIS A 105 -16.40 -9.20 -0.91
CA HIS A 105 -15.99 -10.59 -0.72
C HIS A 105 -14.62 -10.74 -0.06
N GLN A 106 -13.72 -9.77 -0.26
CA GLN A 106 -12.33 -9.86 0.20
C GLN A 106 -12.09 -9.15 1.53
N TYR A 107 -12.94 -8.21 1.92
CA TYR A 107 -12.74 -7.41 3.12
C TYR A 107 -13.97 -7.40 4.02
N VAL A 108 -13.73 -7.36 5.33
CA VAL A 108 -14.80 -7.20 6.32
C VAL A 108 -15.29 -5.75 6.31
N PRO A 109 -16.60 -5.50 6.47
CA PRO A 109 -17.12 -4.15 6.59
C PRO A 109 -16.42 -3.34 7.70
N GLY A 110 -15.92 -2.15 7.35
CA GLY A 110 -15.18 -1.27 8.26
C GLY A 110 -13.66 -1.52 8.31
N ASP A 111 -13.16 -2.48 7.52
CA ASP A 111 -11.73 -2.61 7.29
C ASP A 111 -11.14 -1.35 6.63
N ARG A 112 -9.95 -0.94 7.09
CA ARG A 112 -9.29 0.29 6.62
C ARG A 112 -8.94 0.22 5.12
N HIS A 113 -8.58 -0.95 4.61
CA HIS A 113 -8.27 -1.15 3.19
C HIS A 113 -9.55 -1.12 2.35
N ALA A 114 -10.65 -1.71 2.83
CA ALA A 114 -11.95 -1.61 2.17
C ALA A 114 -12.39 -0.15 1.97
N VAL A 115 -12.35 0.64 3.04
CA VAL A 115 -12.71 2.07 3.00
C VAL A 115 -11.88 2.84 1.97
N LEU A 116 -10.58 2.57 1.89
CA LEU A 116 -9.71 3.22 0.90
C LEU A 116 -10.01 2.80 -0.54
N LEU A 117 -10.35 1.52 -0.77
CA LEU A 117 -10.71 1.01 -2.10
C LEU A 117 -12.08 1.56 -2.55
N GLU A 118 -13.03 1.70 -1.63
CA GLU A 118 -14.34 2.33 -1.88
C GLU A 118 -14.19 3.81 -2.27
N GLU A 119 -13.37 4.57 -1.53
CA GLU A 119 -13.07 5.97 -1.85
C GLU A 119 -12.37 6.10 -3.21
N LEU A 120 -11.42 5.20 -3.53
CA LEU A 120 -10.79 5.15 -4.84
C LEU A 120 -11.83 4.90 -5.96
N LEU A 121 -12.73 3.94 -5.75
CA LEU A 121 -13.75 3.58 -6.72
C LEU A 121 -14.74 4.74 -6.95
N ARG A 122 -15.06 5.49 -5.89
CA ARG A 122 -15.89 6.70 -5.96
C ARG A 122 -15.28 7.77 -6.85
N LEU A 123 -13.96 8.00 -6.77
CA LEU A 123 -13.27 8.96 -7.65
C LEU A 123 -13.45 8.61 -9.13
N TYR A 124 -13.31 7.33 -9.48
CA TYR A 124 -13.50 6.87 -10.85
C TYR A 124 -14.96 6.96 -11.29
N ARG A 125 -15.92 6.70 -10.40
CA ARG A 125 -17.35 6.86 -10.70
C ARG A 125 -17.68 8.31 -11.05
N ASP A 126 -17.13 9.27 -10.31
CA ASP A 126 -17.37 10.70 -10.51
C ASP A 126 -16.72 11.21 -11.82
N GLU A 127 -15.56 10.68 -12.22
CA GLU A 127 -14.93 10.98 -13.52
C GLU A 127 -15.69 10.39 -14.72
N THR A 128 -16.32 9.23 -14.53
CA THR A 128 -17.03 8.51 -15.61
C THR A 128 -18.51 8.93 -15.72
N ALA A 129 -19.05 9.62 -14.71
CA ALA A 129 -20.43 10.10 -14.72
C ALA A 129 -20.60 11.19 -15.80
N PRO A 130 -21.54 11.03 -16.76
CA PRO A 130 -21.81 12.08 -17.72
C PRO A 130 -22.33 13.32 -16.98
N ALA A 131 -21.74 14.48 -17.28
CA ALA A 131 -22.15 15.77 -16.71
C ALA A 131 -23.68 15.91 -16.73
N PRO A 132 -24.32 16.41 -15.65
CA PRO A 132 -25.76 16.55 -15.61
C PRO A 132 -26.20 17.40 -16.81
N ARG A 133 -27.03 16.80 -17.69
CA ARG A 133 -27.61 17.51 -18.83
C ARG A 133 -28.36 18.71 -18.26
N GLN A 134 -27.82 19.91 -18.45
CA GLN A 134 -28.55 21.13 -18.16
C GLN A 134 -29.87 21.05 -18.94
N ALA A 135 -30.99 21.09 -18.21
CA ALA A 135 -32.31 21.15 -18.83
C ALA A 135 -32.33 22.35 -19.78
N PRO A 136 -32.81 22.19 -21.03
CA PRO A 136 -32.92 23.31 -21.94
C PRO A 136 -33.81 24.38 -21.29
N PRO A 137 -33.46 25.68 -21.41
CA PRO A 137 -34.29 26.75 -20.84
C PRO A 137 -35.68 26.65 -21.45
N ASP A 138 -36.70 26.68 -20.59
CA ASP A 138 -38.11 26.68 -20.96
C ASP A 138 -38.34 27.70 -22.08
N ARG A 139 -38.61 27.20 -23.29
CA ARG A 139 -39.11 28.05 -24.37
C ARG A 139 -40.51 28.48 -23.96
N GLU A 140 -40.65 29.76 -23.62
CA GLU A 140 -41.94 30.42 -23.43
C GLU A 140 -42.93 30.04 -24.56
N PRO A 141 -44.21 29.78 -24.25
CA PRO A 141 -45.20 29.46 -25.25
C PRO A 141 -45.43 30.68 -26.15
N ARG A 142 -44.94 30.61 -27.38
CA ARG A 142 -45.19 31.61 -28.42
C ARG A 142 -46.69 31.67 -28.71
N ALA A 143 -47.30 32.81 -28.41
CA ALA A 143 -48.72 33.11 -28.60
C ALA A 143 -49.21 32.76 -30.02
N ALA A 144 -50.41 32.20 -30.10
CA ALA A 144 -51.10 31.88 -31.35
C ALA A 144 -51.35 33.17 -32.17
N PRO A 145 -51.25 33.12 -33.52
CA PRO A 145 -51.60 34.26 -34.35
C PRO A 145 -53.12 34.44 -34.41
N GLU A 146 -53.56 35.66 -34.12
CA GLU A 146 -54.95 36.12 -34.26
C GLU A 146 -55.47 35.91 -35.69
N GLU A 147 -56.67 35.32 -35.79
CA GLU A 147 -57.46 35.27 -37.01
C GLU A 147 -57.72 36.68 -37.55
N ARG A 148 -57.19 37.00 -38.73
CA ARG A 148 -57.67 38.15 -39.49
C ARG A 148 -58.90 37.73 -40.30
N GLN A 149 -60.08 38.06 -39.77
CA GLN A 149 -61.29 38.21 -40.59
C GLN A 149 -61.18 39.54 -41.35
N HIS A 150 -61.31 39.50 -42.67
CA HIS A 150 -62.07 40.45 -43.50
C HIS A 150 -62.05 40.03 -44.97
#